data_AF-A0A382DMK9-F1
#
_entry.id   AF-A0A382DMK9-F1
#
_cell.length_a   1.000
_cell.length_b   1.000
_cell.length_c   1.000
_cell.angle_alpha   90.00
_cell.angle_beta   90.00
_cell.angle_gamma   90.00
#
_symmetry.space_group_name_H-M   'P 1'
#
loop_
_entity.id
_entity.type
_entity.pdbx_description
1 polymer ?
#
loop_
_entity_poly.entity_id
_entity_poly.type
_entity_poly.pdbx_seq_one_letter_code
_entity_poly.pdbx_strand_id
1 'polypeptide(L)' 'MLEERKDSNLLIELTSGPFALRSDLGLGYDQIRISFGAGYTRTTTKIIFHINYLVMIFEPFGMIQTISSGTNF' A
#
# COMPACT_ATOMS: atom_id res chain seq x y z
N MET A 1 -31.62 9.84 -7.27
CA MET A 1 -31.36 9.03 -6.06
C MET A 1 -29.87 8.70 -6.10
N LEU A 2 -29.05 9.40 -5.33
CA LEU A 2 -27.60 9.13 -5.27
C LEU A 2 -27.41 8.01 -4.26
N GLU A 3 -27.31 6.80 -4.77
CA GLU A 3 -26.99 5.62 -3.97
C GLU A 3 -25.59 5.79 -3.38
N GLU A 4 -25.50 5.75 -2.06
CA GLU A 4 -24.26 5.94 -1.31
C GLU A 4 -23.31 4.78 -1.66
N ARG A 5 -22.30 5.04 -2.50
CA ARG A 5 -21.35 4.03 -2.97
C ARG A 5 -20.47 3.61 -1.79
N LYS A 6 -20.69 2.39 -1.31
CA LYS A 6 -19.95 1.84 -0.17
C LYS A 6 -18.76 1.04 -0.66
N ASP A 7 -17.61 1.71 -0.77
CA ASP A 7 -16.33 1.03 -0.97
C ASP A 7 -15.93 0.38 0.36
N SER A 8 -15.58 -0.90 0.32
CA SER A 8 -15.09 -1.64 1.48
C SER A 8 -13.62 -1.94 1.31
N ASN A 9 -12.80 -1.62 2.31
CA ASN A 9 -11.37 -1.90 2.27
C ASN A 9 -10.90 -2.64 3.53
N LEU A 10 -10.05 -3.65 3.35
CA LEU A 10 -9.37 -4.37 4.40
C LEU A 10 -7.86 -4.22 4.23
N LEU A 11 -7.24 -3.50 5.17
CA LEU A 11 -5.80 -3.32 5.25
C LEU A 11 -5.19 -4.22 6.33
N ILE A 12 -4.14 -4.95 5.99
CA ILE A 12 -3.30 -5.70 6.91
C ILE A 12 -1.87 -5.16 6.80
N GLU A 13 -1.32 -4.69 7.92
CA GLU A 13 0.08 -4.27 8.01
C GLU A 13 0.81 -5.06 9.09
N LEU A 14 1.91 -5.70 8.72
CA LEU A 14 2.81 -6.42 9.61
C LEU A 14 4.15 -5.70 9.65
N THR A 15 4.55 -5.23 10.83
CA THR A 15 5.81 -4.53 11.04
C THR A 15 6.75 -5.33 11.93
N SER A 16 8.01 -5.47 11.52
CA SER A 16 9.07 -6.07 12.34
C SER A 16 10.37 -5.30 12.18
N GLY A 17 10.73 -4.56 13.23
CA GLY A 17 11.90 -3.67 13.23
C GLY A 17 11.83 -2.66 12.08
N PRO A 18 12.83 -2.61 11.19
CA PRO A 18 12.83 -1.68 10.06
C PRO A 18 11.93 -2.13 8.89
N PHE A 19 11.37 -3.35 8.92
CA PHE A 19 10.60 -3.89 7.82
C PHE A 19 9.09 -3.75 8.05
N ALA A 20 8.35 -3.46 6.98
CA ALA A 20 6.89 -3.48 6.95
C ALA A 20 6.41 -4.30 5.75
N LEU A 21 5.39 -5.13 5.94
CA LEU A 21 4.66 -5.82 4.89
C LEU A 21 3.22 -5.33 4.93
N ARG A 22 2.66 -5.01 3.77
CA ARG A 22 1.33 -4.43 3.63
C ARG A 22 0.54 -5.22 2.61
N SER A 23 -0.71 -5.53 2.94
CA SER A 23 -1.66 -6.13 2.02
C SER A 23 -2.98 -5.40 2.15
N ASP A 24 -3.63 -5.13 1.03
CA ASP A 24 -4.89 -4.40 0.96
C ASP A 24 -5.87 -5.13 0.04
N LEU A 25 -7.13 -5.25 0.46
CA LEU A 25 -8.22 -5.75 -0.38
C LEU A 25 -9.35 -4.73 -0.41
N GLY A 26 -9.48 -4.04 -1.55
CA GLY A 26 -10.55 -3.11 -1.83
C GLY A 26 -11.63 -3.74 -2.71
N LEU A 27 -12.88 -3.63 -2.29
CA LEU A 27 -14.06 -3.94 -3.09
C LEU A 27 -14.78 -2.62 -3.41
N GLY A 28 -14.66 -2.20 -4.66
CA GLY A 28 -15.43 -1.10 -5.23
C GLY A 28 -16.64 -1.61 -6.00
N TYR A 29 -17.50 -0.69 -6.43
CA TYR A 29 -18.74 -1.00 -7.14
C TYR A 29 -18.53 -1.82 -8.44
N ASP A 30 -17.49 -1.51 -9.20
CA ASP A 30 -17.15 -2.13 -10.49
C ASP A 30 -15.72 -2.73 -10.50
N GLN A 31 -15.05 -2.74 -9.35
CA GLN A 31 -13.62 -2.99 -9.24
C GLN A 31 -13.28 -3.84 -8.03
N ILE A 32 -12.44 -4.86 -8.26
CA ILE A 32 -11.78 -5.60 -7.19
C ILE A 32 -10.31 -5.19 -7.21
N ARG A 33 -9.80 -4.72 -6.07
CA ARG A 33 -8.44 -4.27 -5.90
C ARG A 33 -7.73 -5.13 -4.86
N ILE A 34 -6.61 -5.73 -5.24
CA ILE A 34 -5.74 -6.45 -4.33
C ILE A 34 -4.37 -5.80 -4.42
N SER A 35 -3.79 -5.40 -3.28
CA SER A 35 -2.44 -4.85 -3.25
C SER A 35 -1.55 -5.54 -2.23
N PHE A 36 -0.26 -5.62 -2.55
CA PHE A 36 0.78 -6.17 -1.70
C PHE A 36 1.99 -5.25 -1.78
N GLY A 37 2.63 -5.00 -0.65
CA GLY A 37 3.78 -4.11 -0.57
C GLY A 37 4.72 -4.47 0.55
N ALA A 38 5.95 -4.00 0.39
CA ALA A 38 6.99 -4.12 1.39
C ALA A 38 7.68 -2.76 1.56
N GLY A 39 8.02 -2.44 2.80
CA GLY A 39 8.74 -1.23 3.16
C GLY A 39 9.97 -1.56 3.99
N TYR A 40 11.01 -0.76 3.83
CA TYR A 40 12.17 -0.76 4.70
C TYR A 40 12.47 0.66 5.17
N THR A 41 12.59 0.84 6.48
CA THR A 41 12.90 2.11 7.12
C THR A 41 14.19 1.98 7.93
N ARG A 42 15.19 2.80 7.61
CA ARG A 42 16.44 2.88 8.37
C ARG A 42 16.59 4.26 9.00
N THR A 43 16.65 4.27 10.32
CA THR A 43 16.95 5.48 11.09
C THR A 43 18.43 5.57 11.37
N THR A 44 19.04 6.68 10.98
CA THR A 44 20.36 7.13 11.44
C THR A 44 20.19 8.21 12.51
N THR A 45 21.25 8.84 12.99
CA THR A 45 21.21 9.81 14.09
C THR A 45 20.33 11.04 13.83
N LYS A 46 20.12 11.41 12.56
CA LYS A 46 19.36 12.61 12.16
C LYS A 46 18.47 12.42 10.93
N ILE A 47 18.54 11.26 10.28
CA ILE A 47 17.88 11.04 8.99
C ILE A 47 17.18 9.69 9.03
N ILE A 48 15.91 9.68 8.64
CA ILE A 48 15.11 8.48 8.45
C ILE A 48 14.99 8.23 6.95
N PHE A 49 15.60 7.14 6.47
CA PHE A 49 15.46 6.67 5.11
C PHE A 49 14.31 5.69 5.05
N HIS A 50 13.44 5.80 4.05
CA HIS A 50 12.44 4.78 3.76
C HIS A 50 12.41 4.45 2.28
N ILE A 51 12.26 3.17 1.97
CA ILE A 51 11.96 2.67 0.63
C ILE A 51 10.71 1.80 0.72
N ASN A 52 9.79 1.98 -0.20
CA ASN A 52 8.57 1.20 -0.29
C ASN A 52 8.39 0.67 -1.71
N TYR A 53 7.93 -0.56 -1.79
CA TYR A 53 7.45 -1.20 -3.00
C TYR A 53 5.99 -1.61 -2.80
N LEU A 54 5.16 -1.39 -3.81
CA LEU A 54 3.76 -1.77 -3.82
C LEU A 54 3.38 -2.28 -5.20
N VAL A 55 2.66 -3.39 -5.25
CA VAL A 55 1.95 -3.90 -6.43
C VAL A 55 0.47 -3.86 -6.14
N MET A 56 -0.31 -3.40 -7.10
CA MET A 56 -1.76 -3.40 -7.06
C MET A 56 -2.30 -4.04 -8.32
N ILE A 57 -3.14 -5.05 -8.16
CA ILE A 57 -3.95 -5.66 -9.20
C ILE A 57 -5.36 -5.12 -9.03
N PHE A 58 -5.95 -4.62 -10.11
CA PHE A 58 -7.29 -4.03 -10.10
C PHE A 58 -8.03 -4.52 -11.34
N GLU A 59 -9.01 -5.39 -11.15
CA GLU A 59 -9.86 -5.92 -12.23
C GLU A 59 -10.96 -4.92 -12.57
N PRO A 60 -11.26 -4.65 -13.86
CA PRO A 60 -10.72 -5.26 -15.09
C PRO A 60 -9.48 -4.56 -15.71
N PHE A 61 -8.84 -3.64 -14.98
CA PHE A 61 -7.94 -2.64 -15.56
C PHE A 61 -6.44 -3.01 -15.50
N GLY A 62 -6.05 -4.09 -14.80
CA GLY A 62 -4.72 -4.68 -14.87
C GLY A 62 -3.88 -4.51 -13.59
N MET A 63 -2.57 -4.27 -13.76
CA MET A 63 -1.59 -4.23 -12.67
C MET A 63 -0.78 -2.94 -12.69
N ILE A 64 -0.64 -2.28 -11.54
CA ILE A 64 0.24 -1.13 -11.30
C ILE A 64 1.30 -1.54 -10.28
N GLN A 65 2.54 -1.11 -10.51
CA GLN A 65 3.65 -1.27 -9.58
C GLN A 65 4.27 0.10 -9.28
N THR A 66 4.61 0.32 -8.02
CA THR A 66 5.23 1.56 -7.56
C THR A 66 6.40 1.25 -6.66
N ILE A 67 7.50 1.95 -6.89
CA ILE A 67 8.63 2.06 -5.96
C ILE A 67 8.70 3.52 -5.53
N SER A 68 8.78 3.76 -4.23
CA SER A 68 9.02 5.09 -3.68
C SER A 68 10.17 5.05 -2.68
N SER A 69 10.94 6.13 -2.64
CA SER A 69 12.00 6.32 -1.67
C SER A 69 11.95 7.74 -1.14
N GLY A 70 12.21 7.92 0.15
CA GLY A 70 12.21 9.23 0.77
C GLY A 70 13.09 9.30 2.01
N THR A 71 13.32 10.53 2.42
CA THR A 71 14.15 10.88 3.58
C THR A 71 13.42 11.91 4.43
N ASN A 72 13.37 11.69 5.74
CA ASN A 72 12.88 12.66 6.71
C ASN A 72 14.05 13.15 7.58
N PHE A 73 14.06 14.45 7.90
CA PHE A 73 15.07 15.15 8.71
C PHE A 73 14.50 15.59 10.05
#